data_AF-A0A560JZG1-F1
#
_entry.id   AF-A0A560JZG1-F1
#
_cell.length_a   1.000
_cell.length_b   1.000
_cell.length_c   1.000
_cell.angle_alpha   90.00
_cell.angle_beta   90.00
_cell.angle_gamma   90.00
#
_symmetry.space_group_name_H-M   'P 1'
#
loop_
_entity.id
_entity.type
_entity.pdbx_description
1 polymer ?
#
loop_
_entity_poly.entity_id
_entity_poly.type
_entity_poly.pdbx_seq_one_letter_code
_entity_poly.pdbx_strand_id
1 'polypeptide(L)'
;MADGGASLFGIPVAQMIGFAVTIGASFLSARWGSAETRKQFTKKIADDERAAAAELIPLLMRFAAECEDRKSKLSLHMSSDGQAGNDESMGGIPFPPGIHSSAARLGERITERAIKLELTKQRAESWVMGALDFLDTEEVNEKMLGFFALLSLRARYLADMAGERVGLKMRHAEEDLERLRKEAFKSQREIDSGDDTRW
;
A
#
# COMPACT_ATOMS: atom_id res chain seq x y z
N MET A 1 -51.06 -39.49 -27.93
CA MET A 1 -49.70 -39.94 -27.60
C MET A 1 -49.09 -38.85 -26.73
N ALA A 2 -48.88 -39.15 -25.45
CA ALA A 2 -48.36 -38.21 -24.48
C ALA A 2 -46.85 -38.34 -24.46
N ASP A 3 -46.14 -37.34 -24.97
CA ASP A 3 -44.68 -37.24 -24.82
C ASP A 3 -44.38 -36.75 -23.40
N GLY A 4 -44.23 -37.72 -22.50
CA GLY A 4 -43.74 -37.52 -21.14
C GLY A 4 -42.28 -37.09 -21.17
N GLY A 5 -42.04 -35.79 -21.35
CA GLY A 5 -40.74 -35.18 -21.08
C GLY A 5 -40.41 -35.36 -19.60
N ALA A 6 -39.45 -36.23 -19.30
CA ALA A 6 -38.98 -36.44 -17.94
C ALA A 6 -38.54 -35.10 -17.34
N SER A 7 -39.13 -34.74 -16.20
CA SER A 7 -38.76 -33.55 -15.42
C SER A 7 -38.24 -34.02 -14.07
N LEU A 8 -37.03 -33.64 -13.73
CA LEU A 8 -36.48 -33.78 -12.38
C LEU A 8 -36.36 -32.37 -11.81
N PHE A 9 -37.02 -32.11 -10.67
CA PHE A 9 -37.05 -30.81 -9.98
C PHE A 9 -37.62 -29.62 -10.79
N GLY A 10 -38.61 -29.85 -11.66
CA GLY A 10 -39.30 -28.76 -12.38
C GLY A 10 -38.50 -28.11 -13.50
N ILE A 11 -37.29 -28.60 -13.79
CA ILE A 11 -36.45 -28.15 -14.89
C ILE A 11 -36.53 -29.19 -16.03
N PRO A 12 -36.83 -28.80 -17.28
CA PRO A 12 -36.79 -29.70 -18.42
C PRO A 12 -35.41 -30.35 -18.55
N VAL A 13 -35.36 -31.68 -18.71
CA VAL A 13 -34.09 -32.43 -18.83
C VAL A 13 -33.18 -31.89 -19.94
N ALA A 14 -33.76 -31.36 -21.03
CA ALA A 14 -33.01 -30.70 -22.09
C ALA A 14 -32.21 -29.47 -21.60
N GLN A 15 -32.74 -28.68 -20.66
CA GLN A 15 -32.05 -27.52 -20.08
C GLN A 15 -30.93 -27.94 -19.13
N MET A 16 -31.13 -29.01 -18.35
CA MET A 16 -30.06 -29.56 -17.50
C MET A 16 -28.89 -30.11 -18.33
N ILE A 17 -29.17 -30.82 -19.42
CA ILE A 17 -28.14 -31.31 -20.32
C ILE A 17 -27.39 -30.13 -20.97
N GLY A 18 -28.11 -29.10 -21.42
CA GLY A 18 -27.51 -27.87 -21.93
C GLY A 18 -26.58 -27.18 -20.93
N PHE A 19 -27.00 -27.07 -19.67
CA PHE A 19 -26.18 -26.54 -18.58
C PHE A 19 -24.92 -27.39 -18.34
N ALA A 20 -25.07 -28.70 -18.27
CA ALA A 20 -23.96 -29.63 -18.04
C ALA A 20 -22.93 -29.58 -19.19
N VAL A 21 -23.39 -29.50 -20.45
CA VAL A 21 -22.52 -29.35 -21.63
C VAL A 21 -21.81 -28.01 -21.61
N THR A 22 -22.48 -26.93 -21.21
CA THR A 22 -21.87 -25.59 -21.17
C THR A 22 -20.79 -25.49 -20.09
N ILE A 23 -21.05 -26.04 -18.89
CA ILE A 23 -20.06 -26.13 -17.81
C ILE A 23 -18.90 -27.05 -18.23
N GLY A 24 -19.20 -28.19 -18.86
CA GLY A 24 -18.19 -29.13 -19.37
C GLY A 24 -17.29 -28.52 -20.44
N ALA A 25 -17.86 -27.80 -21.41
CA ALA A 25 -17.12 -27.12 -22.46
C ALA A 25 -16.26 -25.97 -21.90
N SER A 26 -16.77 -25.24 -20.91
CA SER A 26 -16.01 -24.19 -20.20
C SER A 26 -14.84 -24.77 -19.42
N PHE A 27 -15.06 -25.88 -18.71
CA PHE A 27 -14.02 -26.59 -17.97
C PHE A 27 -12.95 -27.19 -18.90
N LEU A 28 -13.35 -27.79 -20.02
CA LEU A 28 -12.45 -28.29 -21.04
C LEU A 28 -11.67 -27.16 -21.72
N SER A 29 -12.31 -26.02 -22.03
CA SER A 29 -11.64 -24.85 -22.62
C SER A 29 -10.62 -24.23 -21.66
N ALA A 30 -10.91 -24.17 -20.35
CA ALA A 30 -9.95 -23.75 -19.34
C ALA A 30 -8.80 -24.77 -19.16
N ARG A 31 -9.12 -26.07 -19.23
CA ARG A 31 -8.15 -27.16 -19.05
C ARG A 31 -7.27 -27.40 -20.29
N TRP A 32 -7.75 -27.09 -21.49
CA TRP A 32 -7.07 -27.25 -22.79
C TRP A 32 -6.74 -25.94 -23.48
N GLY A 33 -6.96 -24.78 -22.85
CA GLY A 33 -6.39 -23.52 -23.30
C GLY A 33 -4.92 -23.75 -23.61
N SER A 34 -4.58 -23.64 -24.90
CA SER A 34 -3.29 -23.97 -25.49
C SER A 34 -2.16 -23.47 -24.56
N ALA A 35 -1.09 -24.25 -24.41
CA ALA A 35 0.09 -23.82 -23.65
C ALA A 35 0.56 -22.40 -24.07
N GLU A 36 0.30 -22.02 -25.33
CA GLU A 36 0.50 -20.68 -25.87
C GLU A 36 -0.37 -19.61 -25.20
N THR A 37 -1.68 -19.88 -25.02
CA THR A 37 -2.59 -18.95 -24.31
C THR A 37 -2.20 -18.79 -22.84
N ARG A 38 -1.81 -19.87 -22.16
CA ARG A 38 -1.31 -19.79 -20.77
C ARG A 38 -0.04 -18.95 -20.67
N LYS A 39 0.90 -19.12 -21.61
CA LYS A 39 2.13 -18.29 -21.70
C LYS A 39 1.82 -16.83 -22.00
N GLN A 40 0.82 -16.55 -22.85
CA GLN A 40 0.40 -15.17 -23.14
C GLN A 40 -0.26 -14.51 -21.93
N PHE A 41 -1.09 -15.24 -21.17
CA PHE A 41 -1.67 -14.74 -19.92
C PHE A 41 -0.62 -14.49 -18.85
N THR A 42 0.33 -15.39 -18.62
CA THR A 42 1.39 -15.19 -17.62
C THR A 42 2.31 -14.04 -17.99
N LYS A 43 2.64 -13.88 -19.28
CA LYS A 43 3.43 -12.74 -19.77
C LYS A 43 2.69 -11.41 -19.53
N LYS A 44 1.39 -11.36 -19.86
CA LYS A 44 0.58 -10.15 -19.66
C LYS A 44 0.51 -9.76 -18.18
N ILE A 45 0.30 -10.73 -17.28
CA ILE A 45 0.30 -10.48 -15.82
C ILE A 45 1.65 -9.92 -15.37
N ALA A 46 2.76 -10.51 -15.83
CA ALA A 46 4.10 -10.03 -15.47
C ALA A 46 4.38 -8.60 -15.99
N ASP A 47 3.91 -8.27 -17.18
CA ASP A 47 4.06 -6.93 -17.75
C ASP A 47 3.16 -5.91 -17.01
N ASP A 48 1.94 -6.30 -16.62
CA ASP A 48 1.03 -5.51 -15.79
C ASP A 48 1.60 -5.26 -14.38
N GLU A 49 2.22 -6.27 -13.76
CA GLU A 49 2.90 -6.14 -12.47
C GLU A 49 4.10 -5.18 -12.59
N ARG A 50 4.91 -5.29 -13.64
CA ARG A 50 6.04 -4.37 -13.88
C ARG A 50 5.58 -2.93 -14.08
N ALA A 51 4.52 -2.71 -14.85
CA ALA A 51 3.94 -1.39 -15.03
C ALA A 51 3.42 -0.82 -13.70
N ALA A 52 2.71 -1.63 -12.92
CA ALA A 52 2.22 -1.23 -11.61
C ALA A 52 3.36 -0.89 -10.63
N ALA A 53 4.45 -1.66 -10.61
CA ALA A 53 5.62 -1.34 -9.79
C ALA A 53 6.32 -0.06 -10.27
N ALA A 54 6.43 0.15 -11.58
CA ALA A 54 7.01 1.37 -12.16
C ALA A 54 6.19 2.63 -11.85
N GLU A 55 4.87 2.50 -11.65
CA GLU A 55 4.01 3.58 -11.16
C GLU A 55 4.10 3.75 -9.64
N LEU A 56 4.07 2.65 -8.89
CA LEU A 56 3.99 2.66 -7.42
C LEU A 56 5.29 3.18 -6.78
N ILE A 57 6.44 2.69 -7.23
CA ILE A 57 7.75 3.00 -6.61
C ILE A 57 8.01 4.51 -6.61
N PRO A 58 7.91 5.24 -7.74
CA PRO A 58 8.13 6.69 -7.74
C PRO A 58 7.15 7.46 -6.84
N LEU A 59 5.89 7.02 -6.75
CA LEU A 59 4.90 7.65 -5.88
C LEU A 59 5.28 7.50 -4.40
N LEU A 60 5.72 6.31 -3.99
CA LEU A 60 6.17 6.04 -2.63
C LEU A 60 7.48 6.77 -2.30
N MET A 61 8.42 6.80 -3.24
CA MET A 61 9.69 7.51 -3.05
C MET A 61 9.49 9.01 -2.97
N ARG A 62 8.56 9.57 -3.76
CA ARG A 62 8.16 10.97 -3.66
C ARG A 62 7.53 11.27 -2.31
N PHE A 63 6.59 10.44 -1.85
CA PHE A 63 5.97 10.59 -0.53
C PHE A 63 7.02 10.53 0.58
N ALA A 64 7.96 9.58 0.53
CA ALA A 64 9.06 9.47 1.49
C ALA A 64 9.96 10.72 1.48
N ALA A 65 10.30 11.23 0.30
CA ALA A 65 11.08 12.46 0.16
C ALA A 65 10.36 13.69 0.71
N GLU A 66 9.05 13.81 0.49
CA GLU A 66 8.23 14.89 1.08
C GLU A 66 8.20 14.80 2.61
N CYS A 67 8.10 13.59 3.19
CA CYS A 67 8.23 13.41 4.64
C CYS A 67 9.61 13.83 5.16
N GLU A 68 10.69 13.49 4.45
CA GLU A 68 12.05 13.86 4.87
C GLU A 68 12.34 15.35 4.74
N ASP A 69 11.81 16.01 3.71
CA ASP A 69 11.92 17.47 3.56
C ASP A 69 11.27 18.19 4.73
N ARG A 70 10.03 17.83 5.08
CA ARG A 70 9.33 18.40 6.25
C ARG A 70 10.05 18.11 7.55
N LYS A 71 10.53 16.88 7.73
CA LYS A 71 11.35 16.50 8.88
C LYS A 71 12.61 17.36 8.99
N SER A 72 13.33 17.54 7.90
CA SER A 72 14.56 18.34 7.87
C SER A 72 14.29 19.79 8.22
N LYS A 73 13.22 20.38 7.69
CA LYS A 73 12.80 21.74 8.03
C LYS A 73 12.48 21.81 9.51
N LEU A 74 11.62 20.94 10.03
CA LEU A 74 11.24 20.94 11.44
C LEU A 74 12.45 20.77 12.39
N SER A 75 13.40 19.91 12.02
CA SER A 75 14.64 19.71 12.79
C SER A 75 15.54 20.94 12.82
N LEU A 76 15.60 21.71 11.74
CA LEU A 76 16.36 22.96 11.69
C LEU A 76 15.72 24.01 12.61
N HIS A 77 14.39 24.10 12.64
CA HIS A 77 13.67 25.02 13.54
C HIS A 77 13.94 24.72 15.01
N MET A 78 13.88 23.45 15.41
CA MET A 78 14.22 23.02 16.78
C MET A 78 15.68 23.26 17.15
N SER A 79 16.58 23.33 16.17
CA SER A 79 18.01 23.57 16.41
C SER A 79 18.40 25.06 16.44
N SER A 80 17.52 25.98 16.04
CA SER A 80 17.90 27.37 15.74
C SER A 80 17.19 28.46 16.55
N ASP A 81 16.44 28.13 17.61
CA ASP A 81 15.83 29.06 18.60
C ASP A 81 15.60 30.51 18.13
N GLY A 82 14.39 30.81 17.64
CA GLY A 82 13.83 32.18 17.72
C GLY A 82 13.43 32.90 16.43
N GLN A 83 13.23 32.23 15.30
CA GLN A 83 12.56 32.86 14.15
C GLN A 83 11.12 32.33 13.95
N ALA A 84 10.18 33.28 13.92
CA ALA A 84 8.81 33.06 13.46
C ALA A 84 8.82 32.79 11.94
N GLY A 85 8.79 31.52 11.56
CA GLY A 85 8.78 31.09 10.17
C GLY A 85 7.98 29.80 10.03
N ASN A 86 6.75 29.94 9.52
CA ASN A 86 5.76 28.92 9.12
C ASN A 86 5.67 27.66 9.99
N ASP A 87 4.54 27.55 10.70
CA ASP A 87 4.06 26.30 11.32
C ASP A 87 3.98 25.18 10.26
N GLU A 88 5.07 24.42 10.08
CA GLU A 88 5.11 23.25 9.20
C GLU A 88 4.13 22.22 9.78
N SER A 89 2.95 22.10 9.18
CA SER A 89 1.92 21.17 9.63
C SER A 89 2.30 19.72 9.31
N MET A 90 1.93 18.80 10.19
CA MET A 90 1.88 17.37 9.86
C MET A 90 0.88 17.12 8.72
N GLY A 91 -0.16 17.95 8.64
CA GLY A 91 -1.19 17.90 7.62
C GLY A 91 -0.71 18.33 6.24
N GLY A 92 -1.29 17.74 5.20
CA GLY A 92 -1.14 18.22 3.83
C GLY A 92 0.04 17.64 3.05
N ILE A 93 0.68 16.56 3.54
CA ILE A 93 1.42 15.67 2.63
C ILE A 93 0.35 14.90 1.83
N PRO A 94 0.25 15.10 0.50
CA PRO A 94 -0.71 14.36 -0.30
C PRO A 94 -0.37 12.88 -0.25
N PHE A 95 -1.39 12.02 -0.09
CA PHE A 95 -1.25 10.59 -0.33
C PHE A 95 -1.85 10.29 -1.71
N PRO A 96 -1.04 10.14 -2.77
CA PRO A 96 -1.57 10.00 -4.12
C PRO A 96 -2.49 8.79 -4.23
N PRO A 97 -3.71 8.93 -4.80
CA PRO A 97 -4.63 7.79 -4.97
C PRO A 97 -4.06 6.71 -5.89
N GLY A 98 -3.08 7.08 -6.72
CA GLY A 98 -2.30 6.15 -7.54
C GLY A 98 -1.63 5.04 -6.72
N ILE A 99 -1.22 5.32 -5.48
CA ILE A 99 -0.58 4.33 -4.59
C ILE A 99 -1.49 3.11 -4.39
N HIS A 100 -2.76 3.32 -4.07
CA HIS A 100 -3.71 2.22 -3.87
C HIS A 100 -3.96 1.44 -5.16
N SER A 101 -4.17 2.16 -6.27
CA SER A 101 -4.46 1.52 -7.55
C SER A 101 -3.31 0.65 -8.05
N SER A 102 -2.07 1.12 -7.91
CA SER A 102 -0.89 0.37 -8.34
C SER A 102 -0.56 -0.75 -7.34
N ALA A 103 -0.78 -0.55 -6.03
CA ALA A 103 -0.64 -1.60 -5.02
C ALA A 103 -1.62 -2.77 -5.24
N ALA A 104 -2.87 -2.47 -5.58
CA ALA A 104 -3.91 -3.47 -5.88
C ALA A 104 -3.51 -4.43 -7.01
N ARG A 105 -2.76 -3.93 -8.00
CA ARG A 105 -2.27 -4.72 -9.15
C ARG A 105 -1.09 -5.62 -8.81
N LEU A 106 -0.36 -5.35 -7.72
CA LEU A 106 0.82 -6.11 -7.30
C LEU A 106 0.49 -7.22 -6.29
N GLY A 107 -0.64 -7.11 -5.60
CA GLY A 107 -1.21 -8.16 -4.76
C GLY A 107 -1.72 -7.68 -3.40
N GLU A 108 -2.43 -8.57 -2.71
CA GLU A 108 -3.11 -8.29 -1.44
C GLU A 108 -2.16 -7.77 -0.36
N ARG A 109 -0.98 -8.39 -0.21
CA ARG A 109 0.01 -7.99 0.81
C ARG A 109 0.52 -6.55 0.61
N ILE A 110 0.78 -6.15 -0.64
CA ILE A 110 1.26 -4.78 -0.96
C ILE A 110 0.10 -3.78 -0.77
N THR A 111 -1.12 -4.19 -1.11
CA THR A 111 -2.34 -3.39 -0.89
C THR A 111 -2.60 -3.13 0.58
N GLU A 112 -2.53 -4.16 1.42
CA GLU A 112 -2.71 -4.04 2.87
C GLU A 112 -1.68 -3.05 3.46
N ARG A 113 -0.44 -3.09 2.97
CA ARG A 113 0.63 -2.19 3.41
C ARG A 113 0.41 -0.75 2.95
N ALA A 114 -0.09 -0.54 1.73
CA ALA A 114 -0.48 0.78 1.25
C ALA A 114 -1.59 1.40 2.09
N ILE A 115 -2.62 0.61 2.42
CA ILE A 115 -3.73 1.02 3.31
C ILE A 115 -3.19 1.34 4.70
N LYS A 116 -2.35 0.48 5.27
CA LYS A 116 -1.75 0.74 6.58
C LYS A 116 -0.92 2.03 6.58
N LEU A 117 -0.13 2.28 5.55
CA LEU A 117 0.65 3.52 5.42
C LEU A 117 -0.26 4.76 5.42
N GLU A 118 -1.36 4.74 4.67
CA GLU A 118 -2.34 5.83 4.68
C GLU A 118 -2.99 6.01 6.05
N LEU A 119 -3.40 4.92 6.71
CA LEU A 119 -3.98 4.97 8.05
C LEU A 119 -3.00 5.52 9.08
N THR A 120 -1.72 5.12 9.03
CA THR A 120 -0.68 5.70 9.90
C THR A 120 -0.54 7.19 9.65
N LYS A 121 -0.57 7.63 8.39
CA LYS A 121 -0.52 9.05 8.03
C LYS A 121 -1.71 9.81 8.63
N GLN A 122 -2.93 9.33 8.43
CA GLN A 122 -4.15 9.95 8.98
C GLN A 122 -4.15 10.00 10.51
N ARG A 123 -3.66 8.94 11.17
CA ARG A 123 -3.53 8.92 12.64
C ARG A 123 -2.50 9.92 13.13
N ALA A 124 -1.37 10.06 12.44
CA ALA A 124 -0.36 11.06 12.79
C ALA A 124 -0.91 12.48 12.65
N GLU A 125 -1.60 12.78 11.54
CA GLU A 125 -2.28 14.06 11.35
C GLU A 125 -3.31 14.32 12.47
N SER A 126 -4.14 13.34 12.81
CA SER A 126 -5.14 13.46 13.87
C SER A 126 -4.52 13.62 15.26
N TRP A 127 -3.42 12.91 15.55
CA TRP A 127 -2.72 13.02 16.83
C TRP A 127 -2.17 14.42 17.00
N VAL A 128 -1.50 14.96 15.98
CA VAL A 128 -0.91 16.31 16.01
C VAL A 128 -2.00 17.36 16.18
N MET A 129 -3.09 17.28 15.42
CA MET A 129 -4.20 18.23 15.56
C MET A 129 -4.82 18.19 16.96
N GLY A 130 -4.94 17.01 17.58
CA GLY A 130 -5.42 16.91 18.95
C GLY A 130 -4.42 17.49 19.95
N ALA A 131 -3.14 17.16 19.81
CA ALA A 131 -2.09 17.52 20.75
C ALA A 131 -1.79 19.02 20.84
N LEU A 132 -2.06 19.79 19.78
CA LEU A 132 -1.83 21.23 19.74
C LEU A 132 -2.57 22.02 20.85
N ASP A 133 -3.69 21.48 21.36
CA ASP A 133 -4.50 22.17 22.38
C ASP A 133 -3.97 21.99 23.81
N PHE A 134 -3.06 21.03 24.05
CA PHE A 134 -2.68 20.62 25.41
C PHE A 134 -1.21 20.25 25.62
N LEU A 135 -0.41 20.13 24.56
CA LEU A 135 1.04 19.94 24.65
C LEU A 135 1.77 21.21 24.20
N ASP A 136 2.98 21.38 24.73
CA ASP A 136 3.87 22.45 24.27
C ASP A 136 4.28 22.21 22.81
N THR A 137 4.41 23.28 22.03
CA THR A 137 4.77 23.23 20.61
C THR A 137 6.07 22.45 20.37
N GLU A 138 7.02 22.55 21.30
CA GLU A 138 8.29 21.82 21.26
C GLU A 138 8.07 20.29 21.32
N GLU A 139 7.23 19.83 22.24
CA GLU A 139 6.89 18.41 22.39
C GLU A 139 6.12 17.88 21.16
N VAL A 140 5.17 18.67 20.63
CA VAL A 140 4.45 18.32 19.40
C VAL A 140 5.41 18.18 18.22
N ASN A 141 6.38 19.09 18.10
CA ASN A 141 7.38 19.06 17.02
C ASN A 141 8.29 17.84 17.12
N GLU A 142 8.75 17.46 18.31
CA GLU A 142 9.54 16.23 18.51
C GLU A 142 8.76 14.99 18.05
N LYS A 143 7.46 14.93 18.34
CA LYS A 143 6.59 13.82 17.91
C LYS A 143 6.39 13.81 16.41
N MET A 144 6.19 14.97 15.79
CA MET A 144 6.10 15.12 14.34
C MET A 144 7.37 14.65 13.62
N LEU A 145 8.57 14.92 14.15
CA LEU A 145 9.82 14.40 13.60
C LEU A 145 9.82 12.87 13.54
N GLY A 146 9.39 12.21 14.61
CA GLY A 146 9.27 10.75 14.66
C GLY A 146 8.20 10.21 13.71
N PHE A 147 7.07 10.90 13.55
CA PHE A 147 6.02 10.50 12.61
C PHE A 147 6.48 10.62 11.14
N PHE A 148 7.15 11.70 10.77
CA PHE A 148 7.72 11.82 9.42
C PHE A 148 8.79 10.75 9.16
N ALA A 149 9.64 10.43 10.14
CA ALA A 149 10.61 9.35 10.02
C ALA A 149 9.92 7.98 9.82
N LEU A 150 8.86 7.70 10.57
CA LEU A 150 8.08 6.46 10.47
C LEU A 150 7.38 6.34 9.10
N LEU A 151 6.77 7.42 8.61
CA LEU A 151 6.11 7.45 7.30
C LEU A 151 7.10 7.26 6.14
N SER A 152 8.25 7.94 6.18
CA SER A 152 9.31 7.76 5.19
C SER A 152 9.81 6.30 5.17
N LEU A 153 10.10 5.74 6.35
CA LEU A 153 10.57 4.37 6.49
C LEU A 153 9.58 3.35 5.89
N ARG A 154 8.29 3.50 6.21
CA ARG A 154 7.23 2.59 5.75
C ARG A 154 6.98 2.70 4.26
N ALA A 155 7.07 3.90 3.70
CA ALA A 155 6.96 4.13 2.26
C ALA A 155 8.14 3.48 1.48
N ARG A 156 9.36 3.62 1.99
CA ARG A 156 10.56 2.96 1.42
C ARG A 156 10.48 1.44 1.50
N TYR A 157 10.04 0.90 2.63
CA TYR A 157 9.80 -0.54 2.78
C TYR A 157 8.75 -1.05 1.79
N LEU A 158 7.65 -0.31 1.60
CA LEU A 158 6.63 -0.68 0.61
C LEU A 158 7.16 -0.60 -0.83
N ALA A 159 8.04 0.36 -1.13
CA ALA A 159 8.73 0.44 -2.41
C ALA A 159 9.65 -0.76 -2.64
N ASP A 160 10.38 -1.20 -1.60
CA ASP A 160 11.19 -2.42 -1.65
C ASP A 160 10.34 -3.66 -1.94
N MET A 161 9.19 -3.82 -1.25
CA MET A 161 8.25 -4.91 -1.52
C MET A 161 7.71 -4.89 -2.95
N ALA A 162 7.40 -3.70 -3.48
CA ALA A 162 6.93 -3.53 -4.86
C ALA A 162 8.03 -3.89 -5.87
N GLY A 163 9.28 -3.51 -5.60
CA GLY A 163 10.44 -3.87 -6.40
C GLY A 163 10.70 -5.37 -6.39
N GLU A 164 10.71 -6.00 -5.22
CA GLU A 164 10.90 -7.44 -5.04
C GLU A 164 9.86 -8.24 -5.82
N ARG A 165 8.61 -7.78 -5.84
CA ARG A 165 7.51 -8.45 -6.56
C ARG A 165 7.77 -8.59 -8.06
N VAL A 166 8.53 -7.68 -8.65
CA VAL A 166 8.86 -7.65 -10.08
C VAL A 166 10.32 -8.01 -10.37
N GLY A 167 11.07 -8.47 -9.35
CA GLY A 167 12.46 -8.88 -9.47
C GLY A 167 13.48 -7.72 -9.50
N LEU A 168 13.07 -6.51 -9.11
CA LEU A 168 13.96 -5.37 -8.92
C LEU A 168 14.50 -5.38 -7.48
N LYS A 169 15.82 -5.43 -7.32
CA LYS A 169 16.44 -5.20 -6.02
C LYS A 169 16.64 -3.70 -5.82
N MET A 170 15.74 -3.06 -5.09
CA MET A 170 15.98 -1.73 -4.55
C MET A 170 16.95 -1.85 -3.38
N ARG A 171 17.95 -0.97 -3.33
CA ARG A 171 18.92 -0.89 -2.23
C ARG A 171 18.87 0.52 -1.68
N HIS A 172 18.07 0.71 -0.65
CA HIS A 172 18.19 1.89 0.21
C HIS A 172 19.49 1.75 1.04
N ALA A 173 20.17 2.85 1.31
CA ALA A 173 21.36 2.82 2.17
C ALA A 173 20.97 2.32 3.57
N GLU A 174 21.61 1.25 4.05
CA GLU A 174 21.27 0.63 5.34
C GLU A 174 21.44 1.61 6.51
N GLU A 175 22.44 2.49 6.45
CA GLU A 175 22.67 3.54 7.43
C GLU A 175 21.50 4.52 7.53
N ASP A 176 20.91 4.89 6.39
CA ASP A 176 19.75 5.78 6.34
C ASP A 176 18.49 5.11 6.90
N LEU A 177 18.28 3.84 6.57
CA LEU A 177 17.17 3.06 7.12
C LEU A 177 17.31 2.86 8.63
N GLU A 178 18.51 2.62 9.12
CA GLU A 178 18.80 2.43 10.54
C GLU A 178 18.58 3.73 11.33
N ARG A 179 18.99 4.88 10.78
CA ARG A 179 18.70 6.20 11.35
C ARG A 179 17.18 6.43 11.43
N LEU A 180 16.46 6.21 10.34
CA LEU A 180 15.00 6.37 10.29
C LEU A 180 14.30 5.44 11.29
N ARG A 181 14.77 4.19 11.44
CA ARG A 181 14.24 3.27 12.46
C ARG A 181 14.42 3.82 13.86
N LYS A 182 15.62 4.27 14.22
CA LYS A 182 15.90 4.81 15.57
C LYS A 182 15.03 6.01 15.90
N GLU A 183 14.79 6.88 14.93
CA GLU A 183 13.90 8.05 15.08
C GLU A 183 12.42 7.64 15.14
N ALA A 184 11.99 6.70 14.30
CA ALA A 184 10.63 6.19 14.25
C ALA A 184 10.22 5.45 15.54
N PHE A 185 11.11 4.63 16.11
CA PHE A 185 10.83 3.85 17.33
C PHE A 185 10.54 4.70 18.57
N LYS A 186 10.98 5.95 18.60
CA LYS A 186 10.66 6.89 19.69
C LYS A 186 9.18 7.29 19.71
N SER A 187 8.52 7.26 18.56
CA SER A 187 7.14 7.77 18.39
C SER A 187 6.15 6.69 17.91
N GLN A 188 6.64 5.50 17.54
CA GLN A 188 5.82 4.40 17.01
C GLN A 188 4.74 3.89 17.98
N ARG A 189 5.07 3.80 19.29
CA ARG A 189 4.14 3.30 20.32
C ARG A 189 2.89 4.15 20.52
N GLU A 190 2.91 5.41 20.09
CA GLU A 190 1.81 6.36 20.29
C GLU A 190 0.80 6.37 19.14
N ILE A 191 1.19 5.91 17.95
CA ILE A 191 0.33 5.85 16.75
C ILE A 191 -0.10 4.41 16.41
N ASP A 192 0.76 3.44 16.71
CA ASP A 192 0.47 2.03 16.48
C ASP A 192 0.07 1.35 17.79
N SER A 193 -1.21 1.46 18.13
CA SER A 193 -1.86 0.50 19.05
C SER A 193 -2.18 -0.85 18.38
N GLY A 194 -1.73 -1.07 17.15
CA GLY A 194 -1.96 -2.29 16.37
C GLY A 194 -0.68 -3.06 16.13
N ASP A 195 -0.59 -4.25 16.75
CA ASP A 195 0.41 -5.31 16.58
C ASP A 195 1.67 -4.93 15.77
N ASP A 196 2.66 -4.39 16.48
CA ASP A 196 4.00 -4.02 15.97
C ASP A 196 4.71 -5.17 15.24
N THR A 197 4.34 -6.43 15.52
CA THR A 197 4.96 -7.60 14.87
C THR A 197 4.44 -7.87 13.46
N ARG A 198 3.41 -7.13 13.02
CA ARG A 198 2.75 -7.33 11.73
C ARG A 198 3.02 -6.23 10.71
N TRP A 199 4.03 -5.36 10.84
CA TRP A 199 4.47 -4.48 9.74
C TRP A 199 5.58 -5.12 8.88
#